data_AF-A0A7S1PXJ6-F1
#
_entry.id   AF-A0A7S1PXJ6-F1
#
_cell.length_a   1.000
_cell.length_b   1.000
_cell.length_c   1.000
_cell.angle_alpha   90.00
_cell.angle_beta   90.00
_cell.angle_gamma   90.00
#
_symmetry.space_group_name_H-M   'P 1'
#
loop_
_entity.id
_entity.type
_entity.pdbx_description
1 polymer ?
#
loop_
_entity_poly.entity_id
_entity_poly.type
_entity_poly.pdbx_seq_one_letter_code
_entity_poly.pdbx_strand_id
1 'polypeptide(L)'
;NSSAVVAPLVPVGPETPVKLLISAFQDGERCANTLYQALVEAEHPERVSFNVLQAAGPRDVLCNEEFRQKQAPTLCREKGGDVERCLSDVLGRVRFQSIALEDGQGPVHQRGLL
;
A
#
# COMPACT_ATOMS: atom_id res chain seq x y z
N ASN A 1 19.76 17.37 23.68
CA ASN A 1 18.88 17.73 22.55
C ASN A 1 19.73 18.05 21.33
N SER A 2 19.98 17.04 20.49
CA SER A 2 20.57 17.26 19.16
C SER A 2 19.43 17.41 18.17
N SER A 3 19.22 18.63 17.67
CA SER A 3 18.37 18.85 16.50
C SER A 3 18.98 18.11 15.32
N ALA A 4 18.30 17.07 14.82
CA ALA A 4 18.68 16.43 13.58
C ALA A 4 18.55 17.44 12.45
N VAL A 5 19.68 17.75 11.82
CA VAL A 5 19.73 18.57 10.59
C VAL A 5 18.93 17.82 9.54
N VAL A 6 17.83 18.41 9.08
CA VAL A 6 17.06 17.88 7.95
C VAL A 6 17.98 17.99 6.72
N ALA A 7 18.40 16.85 6.18
CA ALA A 7 19.21 16.82 4.97
C ALA A 7 18.51 17.60 3.84
N PRO A 8 19.26 18.32 2.98
CA PRO A 8 18.66 19.05 1.87
C PRO A 8 17.85 18.10 0.99
N LEU A 9 16.68 18.56 0.54
CA LEU A 9 15.82 17.82 -0.37
C LEU A 9 16.62 17.47 -1.62
N VAL A 10 16.84 16.18 -1.85
CA VAL A 10 17.54 15.67 -3.04
C VAL A 10 16.65 15.92 -4.26
N PRO A 11 17.21 16.35 -5.41
CA PRO A 11 16.43 16.50 -6.63
C PRO A 11 15.74 15.18 -7.01
N VAL A 12 14.47 15.26 -7.38
CA VAL A 12 13.70 14.11 -7.88
C VAL A 12 14.31 13.69 -9.23
N GLY A 13 14.65 12.42 -9.34
CA GLY A 13 15.19 11.81 -10.55
C GLY A 13 14.41 10.55 -10.93
N PRO A 14 14.77 9.89 -12.03
CA PRO A 14 14.12 8.65 -12.46
C PRO A 14 14.06 7.62 -11.32
N GLU A 15 15.18 7.38 -10.62
CA GLU A 15 15.25 6.38 -9.55
C GLU A 15 14.59 6.78 -8.21
N THR A 16 13.91 7.92 -8.15
CA THR A 16 13.27 8.35 -6.91
C THR A 16 12.10 7.41 -6.56
N PRO A 17 12.10 6.79 -5.37
CA PRO A 17 11.02 5.90 -4.97
C PRO A 17 9.71 6.67 -4.76
N VAL A 18 8.62 6.08 -5.22
CA VAL A 18 7.27 6.61 -5.03
C VAL A 18 6.61 5.84 -3.90
N LYS A 19 6.24 6.55 -2.83
CA LYS A 19 5.57 5.94 -1.68
C LYS A 19 4.15 6.47 -1.54
N LEU A 20 3.18 5.57 -1.64
CA LEU A 20 1.77 5.87 -1.52
C LEU A 20 1.27 5.49 -0.12
N LEU A 21 0.58 6.42 0.53
CA LEU A 21 -0.08 6.20 1.82
C LEU A 21 -1.58 6.05 1.55
N ILE A 22 -2.15 4.89 1.87
CA ILE A 22 -3.56 4.59 1.64
C ILE A 22 -4.23 4.35 2.99
N SER A 23 -5.36 5.01 3.23
CA SER A 23 -6.23 4.73 4.36
C SER A 23 -7.53 4.10 3.85
N ALA A 24 -7.86 2.91 4.34
CA ALA A 24 -9.03 2.15 3.93
C ALA A 24 -9.93 1.83 5.14
N PHE A 25 -11.14 2.39 5.17
CA PHE A 25 -12.10 2.21 6.27
C PHE A 25 -13.29 1.42 5.75
N GLN A 26 -13.40 0.15 6.14
CA GLN A 26 -14.41 -0.82 5.65
C GLN A 26 -14.45 -0.93 4.12
N ASP A 27 -13.31 -0.75 3.46
CA ASP A 27 -13.21 -0.65 2.00
C ASP A 27 -12.07 -1.53 1.46
N GLY A 28 -11.95 -2.75 1.99
CA GLY A 28 -10.83 -3.64 1.70
C GLY A 28 -10.73 -4.04 0.22
N GLU A 29 -11.85 -4.32 -0.43
CA GLU A 29 -11.87 -4.70 -1.84
C GLU A 29 -11.39 -3.57 -2.75
N ARG A 30 -11.93 -2.36 -2.57
CA ARG A 30 -11.50 -1.20 -3.35
C ARG A 30 -10.05 -0.86 -3.08
N CYS A 31 -9.62 -0.93 -1.82
CA CYS A 31 -8.22 -0.73 -1.44
C CYS A 31 -7.30 -1.71 -2.19
N ALA A 32 -7.62 -3.01 -2.19
CA ALA A 32 -6.83 -4.01 -2.91
C ALA A 32 -6.81 -3.76 -4.42
N ASN A 33 -7.95 -3.36 -5.01
CA ASN A 33 -8.01 -2.99 -6.41
C ASN A 33 -7.19 -1.72 -6.71
N THR A 34 -7.16 -0.74 -5.82
CA THR A 34 -6.30 0.45 -5.97
C THR A 34 -4.82 0.08 -6.00
N LEU A 35 -4.38 -0.83 -5.13
CA LEU A 35 -2.99 -1.34 -5.16
C LEU A 35 -2.67 -2.02 -6.50
N TYR A 36 -3.60 -2.85 -6.99
CA TYR A 36 -3.48 -3.52 -8.28
C TYR A 36 -3.34 -2.52 -9.43
N GLN A 37 -4.29 -1.60 -9.55
CA GLN A 37 -4.30 -0.61 -10.63
C GLN A 37 -3.04 0.25 -10.60
N ALA A 38 -2.61 0.71 -9.43
CA ALA A 38 -1.38 1.50 -9.29
C ALA A 38 -0.12 0.73 -9.76
N LEU A 39 -0.07 -0.60 -9.59
CA LEU A 39 1.04 -1.43 -10.06
C LEU A 39 0.93 -1.78 -11.55
N VAL A 40 -0.27 -1.83 -12.12
CA VAL A 40 -0.49 -2.09 -13.56
C VAL A 40 -0.25 -0.83 -14.38
N GLU A 41 -0.72 0.32 -13.91
CA GLU A 41 -0.69 1.58 -14.66
C GLU A 41 0.63 2.35 -14.51
N ALA A 42 1.43 2.05 -13.48
CA ALA A 42 2.72 2.71 -13.30
C ALA A 42 3.69 2.36 -14.43
N GLU A 43 4.31 3.38 -15.02
CA GLU A 43 5.40 3.22 -16.00
C GLU A 43 6.63 2.53 -15.38
N HIS A 44 6.87 2.79 -14.09
CA HIS A 44 7.98 2.24 -13.29
C HIS A 44 7.44 1.56 -12.02
N PRO A 45 6.75 0.41 -12.14
CA PRO A 45 6.04 -0.19 -11.02
C PRO A 45 7.00 -0.61 -9.90
N GLU A 46 8.24 -0.98 -10.20
CA GLU A 46 9.29 -1.34 -9.24
C GLU A 46 9.63 -0.22 -8.25
N ARG A 47 9.39 1.04 -8.62
CA ARG A 47 9.65 2.20 -7.77
C ARG A 47 8.50 2.50 -6.81
N VAL A 48 7.33 1.89 -7.02
CA VAL A 48 6.13 2.13 -6.23
C VAL A 48 6.10 1.20 -5.02
N SER A 49 5.86 1.80 -3.86
CA SER A 49 5.64 1.12 -2.59
C SER A 49 4.44 1.71 -1.85
N PHE A 50 3.84 0.92 -0.96
CA PHE A 50 2.59 1.27 -0.32
C PHE A 50 2.67 1.07 1.19
N ASN A 51 2.17 2.05 1.94
CA ASN A 51 1.76 1.87 3.32
C ASN A 51 0.23 1.97 3.36
N VAL A 52 -0.42 0.88 3.77
CA VAL A 52 -1.86 0.78 3.89
C VAL A 52 -2.22 0.77 5.37
N LEU A 53 -2.97 1.77 5.80
CA LEU A 53 -3.69 1.75 7.05
C LEU A 53 -5.12 1.27 6.77
N GLN A 54 -5.56 0.22 7.46
CA GLN A 54 -6.91 -0.30 7.32
C GLN A 54 -7.64 -0.34 8.66
N ALA A 55 -8.94 -0.04 8.64
CA ALA A 55 -9.84 -0.25 9.77
C ALA A 55 -11.07 -0.99 9.27
N ALA A 56 -11.39 -2.14 9.86
CA ALA A 56 -12.50 -2.97 9.43
C ALA A 56 -13.07 -3.75 10.62
N GLY A 57 -14.37 -4.04 10.56
CA GLY A 57 -15.05 -4.89 11.53
C GLY A 57 -14.88 -6.39 11.25
N PRO A 58 -15.40 -7.27 12.11
CA PRO A 58 -15.17 -8.72 12.02
C PRO A 58 -15.70 -9.42 10.76
N ARG A 59 -16.57 -8.76 10.00
CA ARG A 59 -17.18 -9.29 8.76
C ARG A 59 -16.75 -8.52 7.51
N ASP A 60 -15.98 -7.46 7.69
CA ASP A 60 -15.54 -6.63 6.58
C ASP A 60 -14.33 -7.29 5.91
N VAL A 61 -14.23 -7.11 4.60
CA VAL A 61 -13.06 -7.58 3.85
C VAL A 61 -11.87 -6.71 4.22
N LEU A 62 -10.75 -7.35 4.58
CA LEU A 62 -9.50 -6.66 4.82
C LEU A 62 -8.71 -6.48 3.52
N CYS A 63 -8.12 -5.30 3.33
CA CYS A 63 -7.33 -4.98 2.15
C CYS A 63 -6.10 -5.90 2.03
N ASN A 64 -5.46 -6.24 3.15
CA ASN A 64 -4.31 -7.15 3.13
C ASN A 64 -4.68 -8.56 2.65
N GLU A 65 -5.82 -9.08 3.08
CA GLU A 65 -6.29 -10.41 2.71
C GLU A 65 -6.69 -10.45 1.24
N GLU A 66 -7.53 -9.50 0.82
CA GLU A 66 -7.99 -9.42 -0.57
C GLU A 66 -6.83 -9.22 -1.55
N PHE A 67 -5.87 -8.34 -1.22
CA PHE A 67 -4.72 -8.11 -2.07
C PHE A 67 -3.83 -9.36 -2.17
N ARG A 68 -3.54 -10.02 -1.04
CA ARG A 68 -2.66 -11.21 -1.01
C ARG A 68 -3.29 -12.42 -1.71
N GLN A 69 -4.59 -12.61 -1.54
CA GLN A 69 -5.27 -13.82 -2.00
C GLN A 69 -5.76 -13.70 -3.44
N LYS A 70 -6.13 -12.50 -3.89
CA LYS A 70 -6.71 -12.29 -5.23
C LYS A 70 -5.84 -11.41 -6.11
N GLN A 71 -5.61 -10.16 -5.70
CA GLN A 71 -5.07 -9.15 -6.62
C GLN A 71 -3.59 -9.37 -6.98
N ALA A 72 -2.73 -9.66 -6.00
CA ALA A 72 -1.31 -9.91 -6.26
C ALA A 72 -1.06 -11.19 -7.10
N PRO A 73 -1.75 -12.32 -6.83
CA PRO A 73 -1.67 -13.49 -7.71
C PRO A 73 -2.16 -13.21 -9.13
N THR A 74 -3.25 -12.45 -9.30
CA THR A 74 -3.75 -12.06 -10.62
C THR A 74 -2.72 -11.21 -11.36
N LEU A 75 -2.21 -10.15 -10.74
CA LEU A 75 -1.13 -9.31 -11.28
C LEU A 75 0.06 -10.14 -11.77
N CYS A 76 0.55 -11.06 -10.94
CA CYS A 76 1.73 -11.85 -11.27
C CYS A 76 1.50 -12.92 -12.33
N ARG A 77 0.28 -13.49 -12.42
CA ARG A 77 -0.08 -14.39 -13.52
C ARG A 77 -0.17 -13.65 -14.85
N GLU A 78 -0.76 -12.45 -14.85
CA GLU A 78 -0.93 -11.63 -16.05
C GLU A 78 0.40 -11.08 -16.58
N LYS A 79 1.32 -10.70 -15.68
CA LYS A 79 2.69 -10.31 -16.05
C LYS A 79 3.48 -11.44 -16.72
N GLY A 80 3.16 -12.69 -16.39
CA GLY A 80 3.88 -13.88 -16.84
C GLY A 80 5.27 -14.02 -16.20
N GLY A 81 5.94 -15.14 -16.51
CA GLY A 81 7.26 -15.46 -15.96
C GLY A 81 7.19 -16.19 -14.60
N ASP A 82 8.15 -15.90 -13.72
CA ASP A 82 8.24 -16.52 -12.39
C ASP A 82 7.24 -15.86 -11.42
N VAL A 83 6.11 -16.53 -11.22
CA VAL A 83 5.01 -16.06 -10.38
C VAL A 83 5.43 -15.92 -8.92
N GLU A 84 6.22 -16.85 -8.38
CA GLU A 84 6.63 -16.84 -6.98
C GLU A 84 7.58 -15.68 -6.69
N ARG A 85 8.53 -15.45 -7.60
CA ARG A 85 9.41 -14.28 -7.50
C ARG A 85 8.61 -12.98 -7.61
N CYS A 86 7.67 -12.89 -8.54
CA CYS A 86 6.81 -11.72 -8.68
C CYS A 86 6.00 -11.46 -7.40
N LEU A 87 5.41 -12.49 -6.80
CA LEU A 87 4.64 -12.38 -5.56
C LEU A 87 5.51 -11.89 -4.42
N SER A 88 6.72 -12.46 -4.25
CA SER A 88 7.68 -12.01 -3.25
C SER A 88 8.01 -10.52 -3.42
N ASP A 89 8.32 -10.09 -4.64
CA ASP A 89 8.70 -8.71 -4.95
C ASP A 89 7.53 -7.72 -4.76
N VAL A 90 6.32 -8.08 -5.17
CA VAL A 90 5.11 -7.25 -4.99
C VAL A 90 4.74 -7.14 -3.51
N LEU A 91 4.68 -8.26 -2.79
CA LEU A 91 4.29 -8.28 -1.38
C LEU A 91 5.35 -7.64 -0.48
N GLY A 92 6.63 -7.67 -0.86
CA GLY A 92 7.71 -6.97 -0.16
C GLY A 92 7.59 -5.44 -0.20
N ARG A 93 6.82 -4.89 -1.15
CA ARG A 93 6.63 -3.44 -1.34
C ARG A 93 5.34 -2.88 -0.73
N VAL A 94 4.52 -3.75 -0.13
CA VAL A 94 3.24 -3.36 0.48
C VAL A 94 3.25 -3.66 1.97
N ARG A 95 3.18 -2.61 2.78
CA ARG A 95 3.04 -2.72 4.23
C ARG A 95 1.59 -2.47 4.63
N PHE A 96 1.01 -3.39 5.39
CA PHE A 96 -0.33 -3.26 5.95
C PHE A 96 -0.27 -3.03 7.46
N GLN A 97 -1.06 -2.09 7.95
CA GLN A 97 -1.31 -1.83 9.36
C GLN A 97 -2.80 -1.81 9.59
N SER A 98 -3.27 -2.57 10.58
CA SER A 98 -4.67 -2.59 10.98
C SER A 98 -4.88 -1.82 12.27
N ILE A 99 -5.98 -1.09 12.35
CA ILE A 99 -6.52 -0.48 13.57
C ILE A 99 -7.95 -0.97 13.80
N ALA A 100 -8.47 -0.82 15.01
CA ALA A 100 -9.86 -1.15 15.27
C ALA A 100 -10.80 -0.21 14.49
N LEU A 101 -12.00 -0.67 14.15
CA LEU A 101 -12.93 0.12 13.35
C LEU A 101 -13.34 1.41 14.08
N GLU A 102 -13.53 1.32 15.39
CA GLU A 102 -13.81 2.44 16.29
C GLU A 102 -12.69 3.50 16.27
N ASP A 103 -11.43 3.10 16.20
CA ASP A 103 -10.28 4.02 16.04
C ASP A 103 -10.27 4.68 14.63
N GLY A 104 -10.96 4.02 13.70
CA GLY A 104 -11.21 4.47 12.34
C GLY A 104 -12.29 5.54 12.21
N GLN A 105 -13.14 5.73 13.22
CA GLN A 105 -14.27 6.66 13.16
C GLN A 105 -13.84 8.11 13.46
N GLY A 106 -14.29 9.06 12.62
CA GLY A 106 -14.02 10.51 12.75
C GLY A 106 -13.13 11.10 11.63
N PRO A 107 -12.93 12.43 11.59
CA PRO A 107 -12.20 13.07 10.49
C PRO A 107 -10.71 12.65 10.45
N VAL A 108 -10.23 12.25 9.27
CA VAL A 108 -8.84 11.74 9.06
C VAL A 108 -7.77 12.76 9.51
N HIS A 109 -8.00 14.06 9.29
CA HIS A 109 -7.04 15.12 9.62
C HIS A 109 -6.82 15.35 11.13
N GLN A 110 -7.63 14.75 12.01
CA GLN A 110 -7.54 14.95 13.47
C GLN A 110 -6.72 13.88 14.20
N ARG A 111 -6.23 12.85 13.48
CA ARG A 111 -5.72 11.61 14.11
C ARG A 111 -4.21 11.42 14.10
N GLY A 112 -3.44 12.31 13.47
CA GLY A 112 -1.96 12.21 13.43
C GLY A 112 -1.44 10.94 12.73
N LEU A 113 -2.29 10.30 11.91
CA LEU A 113 -2.00 9.08 11.16
C LEU A 113 -1.47 9.47 9.77
N LEU A 114 -0.30 10.12 9.73
CA LEU A 114 0.49 10.34 8.51
C LEU A 114 1.99 10.19 8.82
#